data_AF-A0A850Q2J7-F1
#
_entry.id   AF-A0A850Q2J7-F1
#
_cell.length_a   1.000
_cell.length_b   1.000
_cell.length_c   1.000
_cell.angle_alpha   90.00
_cell.angle_beta   90.00
_cell.angle_gamma   90.00
#
_symmetry.space_group_name_H-M   'P 1'
#
loop_
_entity.id
_entity.type
_entity.pdbx_description
1 polymer ?
#
loop_
_entity_poly.entity_id
_entity_poly.type
_entity_poly.pdbx_seq_one_letter_code
_entity_poly.pdbx_strand_id
1 'polypeptide(L)'
;MKIISYNIGIKIDNAKDVAEYLKAENADIVCLQEMMRALENSVFPLYGSEKIIREYLKDDYPYYFFAPEWTANKLTETNGPKNKDLGGMAEQGKLMLSKYPIVRG
;
A
#
# COMPACT_ATOMS: atom_id res chain seq x y z
N MET A 1 -1.99 23.54 -4.55
CA MET A 1 -2.41 22.21 -4.07
C MET A 1 -2.13 21.19 -5.16
N LYS A 2 -1.34 20.16 -4.89
CA LYS A 2 -1.02 19.05 -5.80
C LYS A 2 -1.58 17.74 -5.22
N ILE A 3 -2.26 16.97 -6.06
CA ILE A 3 -2.81 15.67 -5.69
C ILE A 3 -2.25 14.63 -6.66
N ILE A 4 -1.79 13.50 -6.13
CA ILE A 4 -1.37 12.34 -6.92
C ILE A 4 -2.31 11.19 -6.63
N SER A 5 -2.78 10.52 -7.69
CA SER A 5 -3.49 9.25 -7.60
C SER A 5 -2.78 8.25 -8.50
N TYR A 6 -2.31 7.13 -7.95
CA TYR A 6 -1.47 6.20 -8.68
C TYR A 6 -1.65 4.75 -8.24
N ASN A 7 -1.87 3.85 -9.19
CA ASN A 7 -1.88 2.41 -8.92
C ASN A 7 -0.43 1.91 -8.94
N ILE A 8 0.01 1.30 -7.84
CA ILE A 8 1.40 0.86 -7.66
C ILE A 8 1.58 -0.65 -7.86
N GLY A 9 0.50 -1.39 -8.07
CA GLY A 9 0.52 -2.85 -8.13
C GLY A 9 0.78 -3.52 -6.77
N ILE A 10 0.48 -4.81 -6.72
CA ILE A 10 0.45 -5.64 -5.50
C ILE A 10 1.85 -5.95 -4.90
N LYS A 11 2.97 -5.57 -5.54
CA LYS A 11 4.31 -6.07 -5.18
C LYS A 11 5.24 -4.96 -4.64
N ILE A 12 6.21 -5.38 -3.83
CA ILE A 12 7.26 -4.51 -3.26
C ILE A 12 8.30 -4.01 -4.28
N ASP A 13 8.37 -4.62 -5.46
CA ASP A 13 9.48 -4.46 -6.42
C ASP A 13 9.67 -3.01 -6.87
N ASN A 14 8.65 -2.17 -6.76
CA ASN A 14 8.71 -0.74 -7.05
C ASN A 14 8.47 0.16 -5.81
N ALA A 15 8.27 -0.39 -4.60
CA ALA A 15 7.79 0.39 -3.46
C ALA A 15 8.75 1.52 -3.06
N LYS A 16 10.06 1.27 -3.14
CA LYS A 16 11.09 2.27 -2.88
C LYS A 16 11.11 3.36 -3.96
N ASP A 17 11.09 2.97 -5.23
CA ASP A 17 11.09 3.90 -6.36
C ASP A 17 9.84 4.78 -6.36
N VAL A 18 8.69 4.21 -6.00
CA VAL A 18 7.44 4.93 -5.76
C VAL A 18 7.60 5.94 -4.62
N ALA A 19 8.18 5.54 -3.49
CA ALA A 19 8.38 6.45 -2.35
C ALA A 19 9.31 7.62 -2.71
N GLU A 20 10.40 7.35 -3.44
CA GLU A 20 11.33 8.37 -3.93
C GLU A 20 10.65 9.33 -4.92
N TYR A 21 9.86 8.80 -5.86
CA TYR A 21 9.06 9.61 -6.77
C TYR A 21 8.08 10.52 -6.02
N LEU A 22 7.32 9.98 -5.07
CA LEU A 22 6.33 10.73 -4.31
C LEU A 22 6.96 11.82 -3.43
N LYS A 23 8.16 11.55 -2.88
CA LYS A 23 8.94 12.54 -2.13
C LYS A 23 9.40 13.68 -3.04
N ALA A 24 9.92 13.35 -4.22
CA ALA A 24 10.36 14.35 -5.20
C ALA A 24 9.20 15.21 -5.70
N GLU A 25 8.03 14.61 -5.94
CA GLU A 25 6.84 15.34 -6.39
C GLU A 25 6.25 16.25 -5.32
N ASN A 26 6.48 15.93 -4.03
CA ASN A 26 6.08 16.73 -2.88
C ASN A 26 4.60 17.17 -2.94
N ALA A 27 3.72 16.23 -3.30
CA ALA A 27 2.28 16.48 -3.35
C ALA A 27 1.72 16.84 -1.97
N ASP A 28 0.51 17.40 -1.94
CA ASP A 28 -0.19 17.69 -0.69
C ASP A 28 -1.00 16.49 -0.21
N ILE A 29 -1.52 15.71 -1.15
CA ILE A 29 -2.28 14.47 -0.93
C ILE A 29 -1.82 13.43 -1.96
N VAL A 30 -1.61 12.19 -1.51
CA VAL A 30 -1.29 11.03 -2.34
C VAL A 30 -2.31 9.93 -2.08
N CYS A 31 -2.85 9.34 -3.15
CA CYS A 31 -3.76 8.21 -3.12
C CYS A 31 -3.17 7.05 -3.91
N LEU A 32 -2.82 5.96 -3.24
CA LEU A 32 -2.22 4.77 -3.87
C LEU A 32 -3.21 3.62 -3.91
N GLN A 33 -3.33 2.94 -5.06
CA GLN A 33 -4.16 1.74 -5.23
C GLN A 33 -3.29 0.47 -5.34
N GLU A 34 -3.92 -0.68 -5.13
CA GLU A 34 -3.26 -2.01 -5.05
C GLU A 34 -2.19 -2.10 -3.96
N MET A 35 -2.32 -1.28 -2.91
CA MET A 35 -1.39 -1.26 -1.80
C MET A 35 -1.54 -2.51 -0.94
N MET A 36 -0.45 -3.24 -0.69
CA MET A 36 -0.44 -4.40 0.19
C MET A 36 0.02 -4.06 1.61
N ARG A 37 -0.78 -4.49 2.61
CA ARG A 37 -0.48 -4.40 4.04
C ARG A 37 -0.49 -5.79 4.66
N ALA A 38 0.62 -6.17 5.29
CA ALA A 38 0.70 -7.40 6.08
C ALA A 38 -0.08 -7.23 7.39
N LEU A 39 -0.94 -8.19 7.72
CA LEU A 39 -1.62 -8.27 9.03
C LEU A 39 -0.89 -9.21 9.99
N GLU A 40 -0.04 -10.08 9.47
CA GLU A 40 0.75 -11.05 10.21
C GLU A 40 2.24 -10.96 9.85
N ASN A 41 3.11 -11.28 10.81
CA ASN A 41 4.56 -11.26 10.61
C ASN A 41 5.07 -12.35 9.64
N SER A 42 4.26 -13.39 9.38
CA SER A 42 4.61 -14.48 8.48
C SER A 42 4.37 -14.14 7.00
N VAL A 43 3.66 -13.04 6.70
CA VAL A 43 3.41 -12.57 5.34
C VAL A 43 4.74 -12.35 4.62
N PHE A 44 4.85 -12.83 3.39
CA PHE A 44 6.07 -12.67 2.62
C PHE A 44 6.41 -11.20 2.42
N PRO A 45 7.69 -10.79 2.55
CA PRO A 45 8.09 -9.39 2.44
C PRO A 45 7.62 -8.70 1.16
N LEU A 46 7.40 -9.45 0.09
CA LEU A 46 6.94 -8.94 -1.19
C LEU A 46 5.53 -8.30 -1.16
N TYR A 47 4.75 -8.55 -0.11
CA TYR A 47 3.42 -7.98 0.14
C TYR A 47 3.43 -6.91 1.26
N GLY A 48 4.59 -6.31 1.53
CA GLY A 48 4.79 -5.30 2.58
C GLY A 48 4.94 -3.87 2.07
N SER A 49 4.39 -3.53 0.90
CA SER A 49 4.60 -2.22 0.25
C SER A 49 4.09 -1.04 1.09
N GLU A 50 2.96 -1.21 1.81
CA GLU A 50 2.37 -0.17 2.65
C GLU A 50 3.33 0.34 3.70
N LYS A 51 3.94 -0.58 4.46
CA LYS A 51 4.84 -0.23 5.55
C LYS A 51 6.07 0.53 5.03
N ILE A 52 6.61 0.12 3.89
CA ILE A 52 7.80 0.75 3.32
C ILE A 52 7.51 2.17 2.87
N ILE A 53 6.44 2.36 2.08
CA ILE A 53 6.07 3.67 1.57
C ILE A 53 5.68 4.60 2.73
N ARG A 54 4.86 4.12 3.68
CA ARG A 54 4.41 4.92 4.83
C ARG A 54 5.57 5.32 5.74
N GLU A 55 6.48 4.41 6.09
CA GLU A 55 7.62 4.75 6.95
C GLU A 55 8.62 5.68 6.25
N TYR A 56 8.81 5.54 4.95
CA TYR A 56 9.70 6.42 4.17
C TYR A 56 9.17 7.86 4.10
N LEU A 57 7.85 8.02 4.04
CA LEU A 57 7.17 9.31 3.81
C LEU A 57 6.53 9.92 5.07
N LYS A 58 6.68 9.29 6.25
CA LYS A 58 5.96 9.67 7.48
C LYS A 58 6.17 11.12 7.93
N ASP A 59 7.36 11.67 7.70
CA ASP A 59 7.70 13.03 8.13
C ASP A 59 7.11 14.08 7.15
N ASP A 60 6.95 13.70 5.89
CA ASP A 60 6.36 14.55 4.84
C ASP A 60 4.82 14.49 4.87
N TYR A 61 4.24 13.35 5.25
CA TYR A 61 2.79 13.09 5.29
C TYR A 61 2.39 12.51 6.66
N PRO A 62 2.22 13.36 7.69
CA PRO A 62 1.95 12.92 9.05
C PRO A 62 0.55 12.29 9.22
N TYR A 63 -0.36 12.50 8.27
CA TYR A 63 -1.70 11.92 8.28
C TYR A 63 -1.82 10.86 7.20
N TYR A 64 -2.37 9.70 7.57
CA TYR A 64 -2.66 8.65 6.61
C TYR A 64 -3.97 7.92 6.94
N PHE A 65 -4.56 7.32 5.92
CA PHE A 65 -5.71 6.44 6.03
C PHE A 65 -5.53 5.26 5.09
N PHE A 66 -5.84 4.06 5.55
CA PHE A 66 -5.82 2.86 4.72
C PHE A 66 -7.23 2.29 4.60
N ALA A 67 -7.74 2.22 3.38
CA ALA A 67 -9.05 1.68 3.05
C ALA A 67 -8.89 0.25 2.52
N PRO A 68 -9.08 -0.80 3.34
CA PRO A 68 -8.96 -2.17 2.89
C PRO A 68 -10.07 -2.53 1.89
N GLU A 69 -9.72 -3.29 0.86
CA GLU A 69 -10.67 -3.78 -0.15
C GLU A 69 -10.90 -5.28 -0.02
N TRP A 70 -9.84 -6.04 0.20
CA TRP A 70 -9.92 -7.46 0.47
C TRP A 70 -8.82 -7.91 1.42
N THR A 71 -9.10 -8.99 2.13
CA THR A 71 -8.15 -9.66 3.01
C THR A 71 -8.08 -11.13 2.62
N ALA A 72 -6.88 -11.68 2.51
CA ALA A 72 -6.66 -13.08 2.19
C ALA A 72 -5.34 -13.57 2.79
N ASN A 73 -5.20 -14.88 2.93
CA ASN A 73 -3.91 -15.55 3.13
C ASN A 73 -3.40 -16.26 1.87
N LYS A 74 -4.28 -16.50 0.91
CA LYS A 74 -3.99 -17.14 -0.37
C LYS A 74 -4.97 -16.64 -1.43
N LEU A 75 -4.51 -16.52 -2.67
CA LEU A 75 -5.38 -16.31 -3.83
C LEU A 75 -5.48 -17.61 -4.60
N THR A 76 -6.69 -18.04 -4.90
CA THR A 76 -7.00 -19.30 -5.61
C THR A 76 -7.83 -19.01 -6.84
N GLU A 77 -7.42 -19.51 -8.01
CA GLU A 77 -8.27 -19.47 -9.20
C GLU A 77 -9.48 -20.41 -9.04
N THR A 78 -10.66 -19.95 -9.48
CA THR A 78 -11.83 -20.81 -9.64
C THR A 78 -11.57 -21.76 -10.82
N ASN A 79 -11.29 -23.03 -10.51
CA ASN A 79 -11.11 -24.18 -11.43
C ASN A 79 -9.67 -24.62 -11.80
N GLY A 80 -8.64 -24.25 -11.03
CA GLY A 80 -7.30 -24.84 -11.25
C GLY A 80 -6.32 -24.59 -10.10
N PRO A 81 -5.22 -25.38 -9.99
CA PRO A 81 -4.18 -25.08 -9.01
C PRO A 81 -3.25 -23.99 -9.54
N LYS A 82 -3.58 -22.73 -9.24
CA LYS A 82 -2.60 -21.67 -9.01
C LYS A 82 -2.94 -20.99 -7.69
N ASN A 83 -2.20 -21.37 -6.66
CA ASN A 83 -2.27 -20.78 -5.34
C ASN A 83 -1.17 -19.72 -5.26
N LYS A 84 -1.56 -18.44 -5.14
CA LYS A 84 -0.62 -17.40 -4.72
C LYS A 84 -0.69 -17.33 -3.20
N ASP A 85 0.20 -18.06 -2.56
CA ASP A 85 0.39 -17.99 -1.11
C ASP A 85 0.96 -16.62 -0.72
N LEU A 86 0.40 -16.02 0.31
CA LEU A 86 0.84 -14.75 0.86
C LEU A 86 1.77 -14.93 2.07
N GLY A 87 1.93 -16.15 2.59
CA GLY A 87 2.72 -16.48 3.79
C GLY A 87 1.99 -16.22 5.11
N GLY A 88 0.79 -15.62 5.05
CA GLY A 88 -0.02 -15.21 6.19
C GLY A 88 -1.16 -14.32 5.73
N MET A 89 -1.97 -13.82 6.66
CA MET A 89 -3.03 -12.87 6.36
C MET A 89 -2.46 -11.51 5.94
N ALA A 90 -2.82 -11.09 4.74
CA ALA A 90 -2.53 -9.76 4.20
C ALA A 90 -3.80 -9.16 3.60
N GLU A 91 -3.78 -7.85 3.42
CA GLU A 91 -4.86 -7.14 2.75
C GLU A 91 -4.32 -6.22 1.67
N GLN A 92 -5.12 -6.08 0.63
CA GLN A 92 -4.93 -5.05 -0.38
C GLN A 92 -5.94 -3.94 -0.13
N GLY A 93 -5.53 -2.71 -0.35
CA GLY A 93 -6.42 -1.57 -0.25
C GLY A 93 -5.90 -0.34 -0.95
N LYS A 94 -6.47 0.78 -0.53
CA LYS A 94 -6.03 2.12 -0.93
C LYS A 94 -5.31 2.79 0.24
N LEU A 95 -4.15 3.37 0.00
CA LEU A 95 -3.45 4.21 0.98
C LEU A 95 -3.60 5.67 0.61
N MET A 96 -4.12 6.47 1.54
CA MET A 96 -4.10 7.92 1.48
C MET A 96 -3.00 8.45 2.39
N LEU A 97 -2.13 9.32 1.87
CA LEU A 97 -1.14 10.08 2.62
C LEU A 97 -1.46 11.58 2.45
N SER A 98 -1.38 12.36 3.52
CA SER A 98 -1.79 13.75 3.53
C SER A 98 -0.93 14.60 4.46
N LYS A 99 -0.62 15.82 4.00
CA LYS A 99 -0.05 16.88 4.86
C LYS A 99 -1.09 17.48 5.82
N TYR A 100 -2.37 17.27 5.55
CA TYR A 100 -3.50 17.81 6.30
C TYR A 100 -4.25 16.70 7.06
N PRO A 101 -4.90 17.02 8.20
CA PRO A 101 -5.73 16.07 8.93
C PRO A 101 -6.82 15.42 8.06
N ILE A 102 -6.97 14.10 8.17
CA ILE A 102 -8.06 13.34 7.53
C ILE A 102 -9.22 13.27 8.52
N VAL A 103 -10.32 13.99 8.23
CA VAL A 103 -11.46 14.11 9.14
C VAL A 103 -12.38 12.88 9.11
N ARG A 104 -12.50 12.23 7.94
CA ARG A 104 -13.23 10.98 7.74
C ARG A 104 -12.56 10.17 6.63
N GLY A 105 -12.56 8.85 6.81
CA GLY A 105 -12.16 7.84 5.83
C GLY A 105 -13.23 6.78 5.67
#